data_AF-A0AAN8WTH5-F1
#
_entry.id   AF-A0AAN8WTH5-F1
#
_cell.length_a   1.000
_cell.length_b   1.000
_cell.length_c   1.000
_cell.angle_alpha   90.00
_cell.angle_beta   90.00
_cell.angle_gamma   90.00
#
_symmetry.space_group_name_H-M   'P 1'
#
loop_
_entity.id
_entity.type
_entity.pdbx_description
1 polymer ?
#
loop_
_entity_poly.entity_id
_entity_poly.type
_entity_poly.pdbx_seq_one_letter_code
_entity_poly.pdbx_strand_id
1 'polypeptide(L)'
;MGSVFIPIDDTTRENGCLQVLTASHHMGRITHGLSGEQRAADMERVEQAKHKLDHLYLEMKAGDILFFHCNLLHGSDPNTSDKRRWVFVVAFNKKKNDPYKEHHMPRYTPMIKMPDSALMECDADEEVANTNFMKLSEDHYLRANTI
;
A
#
# COMPACT_ATOMS: atom_id res chain seq x y z
N MET A 1 -6.36 -10.12 -5.14
CA MET A 1 -6.31 -8.69 -4.77
C MET A 1 -4.94 -8.20 -5.21
N GLY A 2 -4.84 -6.99 -5.75
CA GLY A 2 -3.61 -6.58 -6.44
C GLY A 2 -3.26 -5.13 -6.14
N SER A 3 -1.98 -4.82 -6.21
CA SER A 3 -1.47 -3.46 -6.05
C SER A 3 -0.76 -3.05 -7.33
N VAL A 4 -0.80 -1.75 -7.60
CA VAL A 4 -0.08 -1.09 -8.68
C VAL A 4 0.86 -0.10 -8.05
N PHE A 5 2.15 -0.24 -8.36
CA PHE A 5 3.22 0.60 -7.85
C PHE A 5 3.76 1.44 -9.01
N ILE A 6 3.70 2.76 -8.85
CA ILE A 6 4.02 3.75 -9.87
C ILE A 6 5.10 4.67 -9.30
N PRO A 7 6.37 4.52 -9.70
CA PRO A 7 7.43 5.44 -9.32
C PRO A 7 7.15 6.85 -9.86
N ILE A 8 7.15 7.84 -8.97
CA ILE A 8 7.13 9.26 -9.35
C ILE A 8 8.57 9.73 -9.59
N ASP A 9 9.50 9.26 -8.77
CA ASP A 9 10.95 9.40 -8.98
C ASP A 9 11.53 8.03 -9.37
N ASP A 10 12.71 8.02 -10.01
CA ASP A 10 13.47 6.80 -10.26
C ASP A 10 13.69 6.02 -8.95
N THR A 11 13.51 4.70 -8.99
CA THR A 11 13.83 3.81 -7.86
C THR A 11 15.07 2.98 -8.19
N THR A 12 16.11 3.11 -7.38
CA THR A 12 17.37 2.36 -7.48
C THR A 12 17.61 1.58 -6.19
N ARG A 13 18.55 0.64 -6.21
CA ARG A 13 18.95 -0.08 -4.99
C ARG A 13 19.43 0.87 -3.90
N GLU A 14 20.17 1.92 -4.29
CA GLU A 14 20.72 2.92 -3.38
C GLU A 14 19.65 3.78 -2.69
N ASN A 15 18.56 4.11 -3.40
CA ASN A 15 17.47 4.93 -2.85
C ASN A 15 16.29 4.11 -2.28
N GLY A 16 16.47 2.80 -2.12
CA GLY A 16 15.49 1.91 -1.50
C GLY A 16 14.39 1.45 -2.46
N CYS A 17 14.75 0.92 -3.64
CA CYS A 17 13.78 0.31 -4.56
C CYS A 17 12.99 -0.82 -3.89
N LEU A 18 11.88 -1.20 -4.52
CA LEU A 18 11.10 -2.33 -4.05
C LEU A 18 11.92 -3.62 -4.26
N GLN A 19 11.95 -4.48 -3.26
CA GLN A 19 12.50 -5.83 -3.35
C GLN A 19 11.39 -6.86 -3.11
N VAL A 20 11.48 -8.01 -3.79
CA VAL A 20 10.46 -9.05 -3.75
C VAL A 20 11.06 -10.45 -3.67
N LEU A 21 10.37 -11.37 -2.98
CA LEU A 21 10.63 -12.80 -3.13
C LEU A 21 9.72 -13.35 -4.21
N THR A 22 10.32 -13.83 -5.30
CA THR A 22 9.58 -14.33 -6.47
C THR A 22 8.60 -15.42 -6.09
N ALA A 23 7.44 -15.46 -6.75
CA ALA A 23 6.39 -16.46 -6.53
C ALA A 23 5.83 -16.58 -5.08
N SER A 24 6.28 -15.76 -4.12
CA SER A 24 5.89 -15.87 -2.70
C SER A 24 4.40 -15.66 -2.43
N HIS A 25 3.68 -15.01 -3.35
CA HIS A 25 2.22 -14.88 -3.27
C HIS A 25 1.48 -16.23 -3.31
N HIS A 26 2.12 -17.31 -3.78
CA HIS A 26 1.59 -18.68 -3.70
C HIS A 26 1.73 -19.32 -2.32
N MET A 27 2.49 -18.72 -1.39
CA MET A 27 2.62 -19.20 -0.02
C MET A 27 1.38 -18.91 0.85
N GLY A 28 0.38 -18.23 0.30
CA GLY A 28 -0.81 -17.80 1.03
C GLY A 28 -0.57 -16.53 1.87
N ARG A 29 -1.46 -16.27 2.82
CA ARG A 29 -1.37 -15.08 3.68
C ARG A 29 -0.36 -15.32 4.80
N ILE A 30 0.64 -14.46 4.88
CA ILE A 30 1.56 -14.38 6.02
C ILE A 30 1.08 -13.27 6.95
N THR A 31 0.97 -13.59 8.23
CA THR A 31 0.49 -12.65 9.26
C THR A 31 1.57 -11.60 9.52
N HIS A 32 1.13 -10.36 9.75
CA HIS A 32 2.03 -9.29 10.16
C HIS A 32 2.11 -9.23 11.67
N GLY A 33 3.32 -9.19 12.21
CA GLY A 33 3.62 -8.88 13.61
C GLY A 33 4.13 -7.46 13.76
N LEU A 34 4.51 -7.11 15.00
CA LEU A 34 5.29 -5.91 15.27
C LEU A 34 6.78 -6.27 15.19
N SER A 35 7.56 -5.43 14.53
CA SER A 35 9.02 -5.49 14.49
C SER A 35 9.55 -4.09 14.74
N GLY A 36 9.98 -3.82 15.98
CA GLY A 36 10.18 -2.44 16.45
C GLY A 36 8.89 -1.63 16.35
N GLU A 37 8.97 -0.46 15.72
CA GLU A 37 7.82 0.44 15.48
C GLU A 37 7.06 0.11 14.18
N GLN A 38 7.53 -0.87 13.40
CA GLN A 38 6.97 -1.19 12.09
C GLN A 38 6.17 -2.50 12.12
N ARG A 39 5.17 -2.59 11.23
CA ARG A 39 4.50 -3.86 10.96
C ARG A 39 5.30 -4.62 9.91
N ALA A 40 5.81 -5.79 10.30
CA ALA A 40 6.57 -6.67 9.42
C ALA A 40 5.85 -8.00 9.26
N ALA A 41 6.08 -8.68 8.14
CA ALA A 41 5.70 -10.08 8.00
C ALA A 41 6.45 -10.94 9.03
N ASP A 42 5.89 -12.10 9.35
CA ASP A 42 6.56 -13.11 10.18
C ASP A 42 7.96 -13.45 9.62
N MET A 43 9.00 -12.99 10.34
CA MET A 43 10.38 -13.07 9.87
C MET A 43 10.89 -14.51 9.79
N GLU A 44 10.41 -15.43 10.62
CA GLU A 44 10.78 -16.85 10.49
C GLU A 44 10.36 -17.36 9.11
N ARG A 45 9.14 -17.04 8.68
CA ARG A 45 8.63 -17.41 7.36
C ARG A 45 9.36 -16.69 6.22
N VAL A 46 9.70 -15.41 6.39
CA VAL A 46 10.46 -14.65 5.39
C VAL A 46 11.85 -15.26 5.19
N GLU A 47 12.56 -15.58 6.26
CA GLU A 47 13.89 -16.21 6.16
C GLU A 47 13.82 -17.61 5.51
N GLN A 48 12.83 -18.42 5.87
CA GLN A 48 12.60 -19.70 5.19
C GLN A 48 12.27 -19.53 3.69
N ALA A 49 11.54 -18.47 3.33
CA ALA A 49 11.23 -18.16 1.94
C ALA A 49 12.49 -17.74 1.15
N LYS A 50 13.38 -16.92 1.74
CA LYS A 50 14.65 -16.49 1.13
C LYS A 50 15.56 -17.66 0.77
N HIS A 51 15.50 -18.78 1.50
CA HIS A 51 16.25 -19.99 1.17
C HIS A 51 15.72 -20.73 -0.06
N LYS A 52 14.49 -20.45 -0.50
CA LYS A 52 13.79 -21.20 -1.56
C LYS A 52 13.40 -20.37 -2.77
N LEU A 53 13.32 -19.05 -2.63
CA LEU A 53 12.78 -18.14 -3.63
C LEU A 53 13.82 -17.07 -3.97
N ASP A 54 13.88 -16.69 -5.24
CA ASP A 54 14.79 -15.65 -5.68
C ASP A 54 14.39 -14.30 -5.10
N HIS A 55 15.40 -13.59 -4.58
CA HIS A 55 15.25 -12.24 -4.07
C HIS A 55 15.64 -11.22 -5.13
N LEU A 56 14.67 -10.46 -5.64
CA LEU A 56 14.87 -9.51 -6.72
C LEU A 56 14.73 -8.07 -6.23
N TYR A 57 15.65 -7.22 -6.69
CA TYR A 57 15.56 -5.77 -6.56
C TYR A 57 14.97 -5.20 -7.84
N LEU A 58 13.90 -4.43 -7.72
CA LEU A 58 13.14 -3.88 -8.84
C LEU A 58 13.50 -2.41 -9.03
N GLU A 59 14.60 -2.16 -9.73
CA GLU A 59 14.96 -0.82 -10.17
C GLU A 59 14.05 -0.39 -11.34
N MET A 60 13.53 0.82 -11.27
CA MET A 60 12.51 1.34 -12.18
C MET A 60 12.74 2.83 -12.41
N LYS A 61 12.31 3.31 -13.58
CA LYS A 61 12.31 4.73 -13.92
C LYS A 61 10.99 5.38 -13.53
N ALA A 62 11.03 6.70 -13.34
CA ALA A 62 9.82 7.49 -13.17
C ALA A 62 8.82 7.21 -14.31
N GLY A 63 7.58 6.89 -13.97
CA GLY A 63 6.54 6.53 -14.93
C GLY A 63 6.41 5.05 -15.29
N ASP A 64 7.33 4.19 -14.84
CA ASP A 64 7.15 2.74 -14.94
C ASP A 64 5.94 2.28 -14.11
N ILE A 65 5.45 1.07 -14.40
CA ILE A 65 4.30 0.50 -13.68
C ILE A 65 4.57 -0.95 -13.33
N LEU A 66 4.49 -1.26 -12.02
CA LEU A 66 4.56 -2.62 -11.51
C LEU A 66 3.20 -3.07 -10.98
N PHE A 67 2.69 -4.16 -11.52
CA PHE A 67 1.51 -4.86 -11.01
C PHE A 67 1.94 -6.07 -10.19
N PHE A 68 1.44 -6.21 -8.97
CA PHE A 68 1.75 -7.38 -8.14
C PHE A 68 0.59 -7.80 -7.23
N HIS A 69 0.62 -9.07 -6.81
CA HIS A 69 -0.38 -9.63 -5.91
C HIS A 69 -0.17 -9.13 -4.47
N CYS A 70 -1.25 -8.87 -3.73
CA CYS A 70 -1.17 -8.33 -2.36
C CYS A 70 -0.45 -9.23 -1.33
N ASN A 71 -0.27 -10.51 -1.63
CA ASN A 71 0.45 -11.46 -0.78
C ASN A 71 1.90 -11.69 -1.24
N LEU A 72 2.35 -11.03 -2.31
CA LEU A 72 3.76 -11.10 -2.69
C LEU A 72 4.56 -10.51 -1.53
N LEU A 73 5.50 -11.26 -0.97
CA LEU A 73 6.43 -10.72 0.02
C LEU A 73 7.29 -9.66 -0.67
N HIS A 74 7.19 -8.45 -0.16
CA HIS A 74 7.89 -7.28 -0.67
C HIS A 74 8.33 -6.39 0.49
N GLY A 75 9.38 -5.60 0.25
CA GLY A 75 9.90 -4.62 1.19
C GLY A 75 10.78 -3.60 0.48
N SER A 76 11.37 -2.69 1.23
CA SER A 76 12.37 -1.73 0.74
C SER A 76 13.43 -1.56 1.81
N ASP A 77 14.68 -1.40 1.39
CA ASP A 77 15.78 -1.04 2.29
C ASP A 77 15.75 0.46 2.61
N PRO A 78 16.47 0.91 3.66
CA PRO A 78 16.65 2.33 3.93
C PRO A 78 17.24 3.06 2.71
N ASN A 79 16.76 4.28 2.46
CA ASN A 79 17.36 5.15 1.45
C ASN A 79 18.66 5.74 2.00
N THR A 80 19.79 5.33 1.43
CA THR A 80 21.13 5.82 1.81
C THR A 80 21.70 6.84 0.83
N SER A 81 20.93 7.24 -0.18
CA SER A 81 21.32 8.20 -1.21
C SER A 81 20.95 9.64 -0.85
N ASP A 82 21.39 10.60 -1.66
CA ASP A 82 20.96 12.00 -1.62
C ASP A 82 19.65 12.25 -2.40
N LYS A 83 19.09 11.22 -3.05
CA LYS A 83 17.90 11.31 -3.88
C LYS A 83 16.68 10.82 -3.13
N ARG A 84 15.60 11.60 -3.16
CA ARG A 84 14.29 11.16 -2.69
C ARG A 84 13.74 10.01 -3.57
N ARG A 85 12.73 9.31 -3.04
CA ARG A 85 12.02 8.23 -3.73
C ARG A 85 10.53 8.30 -3.44
N TRP A 86 9.78 9.04 -4.26
CA TRP A 86 8.32 9.04 -4.20
C TRP A 86 7.69 8.00 -5.10
N VAL A 87 6.65 7.38 -4.57
CA VAL A 87 5.90 6.33 -5.25
C VAL A 87 4.43 6.54 -4.95
N PHE A 88 3.61 6.38 -5.98
CA PHE A 88 2.18 6.26 -5.85
C PHE A 88 1.76 4.79 -5.89
N VAL A 89 1.04 4.33 -4.86
CA VAL A 89 0.57 2.95 -4.75
C VAL A 89 -0.95 2.92 -4.76
N VAL A 90 -1.52 2.17 -5.69
CA VAL A 90 -2.97 1.94 -5.80
C VAL A 90 -3.27 0.50 -5.45
N ALA A 91 -4.07 0.28 -4.40
CA ALA A 91 -4.50 -1.06 -3.98
C ALA A 91 -5.92 -1.36 -4.45
N PHE A 92 -6.10 -2.46 -5.18
CA PHE A 92 -7.37 -2.89 -5.72
C PHE A 92 -7.90 -4.10 -4.96
N ASN A 93 -9.10 -3.96 -4.40
CA ASN A 93 -9.83 -5.07 -3.79
C ASN A 93 -11.09 -5.43 -4.60
N LYS A 94 -11.50 -6.70 -4.56
CA LYS A 94 -12.74 -7.14 -5.21
C LYS A 94 -13.92 -6.74 -4.31
N LYS A 95 -15.04 -6.30 -4.91
CA LYS A 95 -16.34 -6.08 -4.20
C LYS A 95 -16.69 -7.24 -3.26
N LYS A 96 -16.46 -8.48 -3.71
CA LYS A 96 -16.77 -9.70 -2.94
C LYS A 96 -15.80 -9.99 -1.77
N ASN A 97 -14.70 -9.25 -1.65
CA ASN A 97 -13.74 -9.35 -0.55
C ASN A 97 -13.93 -8.15 0.40
N ASP A 98 -15.18 -7.91 0.76
CA ASP A 98 -15.60 -6.86 1.68
C ASP A 98 -15.23 -7.25 3.13
N PRO A 99 -14.61 -6.36 3.92
CA PRO A 99 -14.24 -6.66 5.30
C PRO A 99 -15.46 -7.06 6.15
N TYR A 100 -15.44 -8.27 6.72
CA TYR A 100 -16.52 -8.74 7.61
C TYR A 100 -16.56 -8.00 8.95
N LYS A 101 -15.40 -7.52 9.42
CA LYS A 101 -15.26 -6.70 10.63
C LYS A 101 -15.23 -5.23 10.25
N GLU A 102 -15.81 -4.41 11.11
CA GLU A 102 -15.62 -2.97 11.04
C GLU A 102 -14.14 -2.65 11.32
N HIS A 103 -13.58 -1.76 10.50
CA HIS A 103 -12.17 -1.43 10.50
C HIS A 103 -12.03 -0.04 9.87
N HIS A 104 -10.91 0.65 10.16
CA HIS A 104 -10.63 1.97 9.60
C HIS A 104 -10.49 1.95 8.06
N MET A 105 -10.22 0.79 7.46
CA MET A 105 -10.24 0.63 6.02
C MET A 105 -11.68 0.54 5.53
N PRO A 106 -12.08 1.34 4.53
CA PRO A 106 -13.47 1.41 4.09
C PRO A 106 -13.95 0.06 3.55
N ARG A 107 -15.21 -0.25 3.84
CA ARG A 107 -15.95 -1.33 3.16
C ARG A 107 -16.24 -0.93 1.72
N TYR A 108 -16.69 -1.90 0.93
CA TYR A 108 -17.11 -1.65 -0.43
C TYR A 108 -18.27 -0.64 -0.47
N THR A 109 -18.02 0.51 -1.09
CA THR A 109 -19.05 1.51 -1.41
C THR A 109 -19.38 1.41 -2.90
N PRO A 110 -20.63 1.11 -3.28
CA PRO A 110 -21.05 1.17 -4.68
C PRO A 110 -20.86 2.58 -5.23
N MET A 111 -20.12 2.70 -6.34
CA MET A 111 -20.09 3.96 -7.09
C MET A 111 -21.37 4.08 -7.91
N ILE A 112 -22.13 5.16 -7.67
CA ILE A 112 -23.32 5.50 -8.43
C ILE A 112 -22.89 6.49 -9.51
N LYS A 113 -23.15 6.16 -10.78
CA LYS A 113 -22.89 7.09 -11.88
C LYS A 113 -23.92 8.21 -11.81
N MET A 114 -23.46 9.43 -11.58
CA MET A 114 -24.29 10.63 -11.61
C MET A 114 -24.49 11.12 -13.06
N PRO A 115 -25.63 11.78 -13.36
CA PRO A 115 -25.80 12.48 -14.63
C PRO A 115 -24.80 13.65 -14.74
N ASP A 116 -24.45 14.03 -15.97
CA ASP A 116 -23.49 15.12 -16.21
C ASP A 116 -23.98 16.46 -15.60
N SER A 117 -25.29 16.66 -15.45
CA SER A 117 -25.87 17.86 -14.82
C SER A 117 -25.52 17.99 -13.33
N ALA A 118 -25.16 16.89 -12.66
CA ALA A 118 -24.80 16.90 -11.25
C ALA A 118 -23.58 17.80 -10.94
N LEU A 119 -22.68 18.01 -11.91
CA LEU A 119 -21.55 18.93 -11.76
C LEU A 119 -22.00 20.40 -11.64
N MET A 120 -23.11 20.76 -12.29
CA MET A 120 -23.64 22.13 -12.27
C MET A 120 -24.58 22.36 -11.08
N GLU A 121 -25.19 21.28 -10.58
CA GLU A 121 -26.15 21.28 -9.47
C GLU A 121 -25.47 21.11 -8.10
N CYS A 122 -24.23 20.60 -8.06
CA CYS A 122 -23.48 20.39 -6.83
C CYS A 122 -22.96 21.73 -6.26
N ASP A 123 -23.38 22.07 -5.04
CA ASP A 123 -22.79 23.15 -4.26
C ASP A 123 -21.55 22.60 -3.52
N ALA A 124 -20.37 22.83 -4.11
CA ALA A 124 -19.11 22.32 -3.60
C ALA A 124 -18.77 22.83 -2.20
N ASP A 125 -19.31 23.99 -1.78
CA ASP A 125 -19.02 24.59 -0.47
C ASP A 125 -19.77 23.88 0.67
N GLU A 126 -20.97 23.34 0.43
CA GLU A 126 -21.73 22.55 1.42
C GLU A 126 -21.18 21.13 1.60
N GLU A 127 -20.69 20.47 0.53
CA GLU A 127 -20.18 19.10 0.61
C GLU A 127 -18.83 18.99 1.33
N VAL A 128 -17.94 19.98 1.17
CA VAL A 128 -16.65 20.01 1.88
C VAL A 128 -16.84 20.07 3.40
N ALA A 129 -17.88 20.78 3.88
CA ALA A 129 -18.21 20.85 5.30
C ALA A 129 -18.64 19.50 5.91
N ASN A 130 -19.22 18.61 5.09
CA ASN A 130 -19.63 17.26 5.49
C ASN A 130 -18.59 16.17 5.13
N THR A 131 -17.46 16.56 4.54
CA THR A 131 -16.41 15.62 4.17
C THR A 131 -15.55 15.28 5.38
N ASN A 132 -15.61 14.03 5.82
CA ASN A 132 -14.72 13.51 6.87
C ASN A 132 -13.31 13.30 6.31
N PHE A 133 -12.51 14.37 6.27
CA PHE A 133 -11.06 14.23 6.14
C PHE A 133 -10.53 13.49 7.36
N MET A 134 -9.67 12.49 7.14
CA MET A 134 -9.02 11.78 8.24
C MET A 134 -8.24 12.78 9.08
N LYS A 135 -8.67 12.98 10.33
CA LYS A 135 -7.95 13.84 11.28
C LYS A 135 -6.76 13.05 11.80
N LEU A 136 -5.56 13.58 11.60
CA LEU A 136 -4.31 12.98 12.08
C LEU A 136 -4.36 12.64 13.58
N SER A 137 -5.04 13.48 14.37
CA SER A 137 -5.23 13.27 15.81
C SER A 137 -6.04 12.02 16.16
N GLU A 138 -6.86 11.53 15.24
CA GLU A 138 -7.79 10.39 15.41
C GLU A 138 -7.24 9.12 14.76
N ASP A 139 -6.10 9.17 14.07
CA ASP A 139 -5.46 8.00 13.50
C ASP A 139 -4.78 7.16 14.59
N HIS A 140 -5.39 6.00 14.88
CA HIS A 140 -4.89 5.04 15.84
C HIS A 140 -3.54 4.41 15.46
N TYR A 141 -3.11 4.52 14.20
CA TYR A 141 -1.83 3.99 13.73
C TYR A 141 -0.65 4.93 13.96
N LEU A 142 -0.89 6.25 14.00
CA LEU A 142 0.11 7.24 14.41
C LEU A 142 0.33 7.27 15.93
N ARG A 143 -0.58 6.67 16.70
CA ARG A 143 -0.44 6.46 18.15
C ARG A 143 0.33 5.18 18.51
N ALA A 144 1.22 4.71 17.64
CA ALA A 144 2.29 3.83 18.09
C ALA A 144 3.18 4.66 19.00
N ASN A 145 3.06 4.43 20.31
CA ASN A 145 3.73 5.16 21.39
C ASN A 145 5.16 5.61 21.01
N THR A 146 5.32 6.90 20.76
CA THR A 146 6.58 7.58 21.02
C THR A 146 6.89 7.38 22.49
N ILE A 147 7.98 6.65 22.75
CA ILE A 147 8.67 6.67 24.04
C ILE A 147 9.45 7.97 24.12
#